data_AF-A0A2I0XGP3-F1
#
_entry.id   AF-A0A2I0XGP3-F1
#
_cell.length_a   1.000
_cell.length_b   1.000
_cell.length_c   1.000
_cell.angle_alpha   90.00
_cell.angle_beta   90.00
_cell.angle_gamma   90.00
#
_symmetry.space_group_name_H-M   'P 1'
#
loop_
_entity.id
_entity.type
_entity.pdbx_description
1 polymer ?
#
loop_
_entity_poly.entity_id
_entity_poly.type
_entity_poly.pdbx_seq_one_letter_code
_entity_poly.pdbx_strand_id
1 'polypeptide(L)'
;MEKSGGKQVSVVVPPLEGLAGGGTAYGWSDGGLEDSILYTGKVDPTKVPTADLLHVWCMPSTANIGQQEIPRPLENISLLAARNEKESVQIVLRPKVSWACSGIAGTVQMHCTDLCSSSGDRLAVGQSLTLRRVVPILGVPDALVPLDLPVSQINLLPGETTAIWLSVDVPPGQPPGQYEGVVSISALKGEVGFRCTSQSMPKLEKSELYRELKSCLDSVDPVDGRTMDELVEREKFTTSVLRRILFSPMFHEFSSDNGSTEMMDEDALTNLSVLLKITVTVWDFTLPITPSLPAVIGISETVIEDRFRVEHGTDGWFDALDQHFRWLLQYRISPFFCRWGDSMRVLAYTCPWRADHPKSDEYYSNLRLAAYAVPYYPILSGCSNSDAEKDSLRKEVEILKNKAHWGKAYFYLWDEPLNAEQYEVIRSMSREIRTYAPDARVLTTYYCGPSDVHYAPGTFEAFVKVPNLLRPHTQIFCTSEWVLGAREDLVKDITAELRSENGEECRNGGHMSVWALLIPIQICTLGCVAHNIVP
;
A
#
# COMPACT_ATOMS: atom_id res chain seq x y z
N MET A 1 21.97 -74.87 -7.36
CA MET A 1 20.70 -75.62 -7.25
C MET A 1 19.87 -74.88 -6.22
N GLU A 2 18.65 -74.38 -6.42
CA GLU A 2 17.63 -74.50 -7.47
C GLU A 2 16.80 -73.20 -7.52
N LYS A 3 16.08 -72.99 -8.62
CA LYS A 3 15.29 -71.80 -8.97
C LYS A 3 13.82 -71.89 -8.52
N SER A 4 13.20 -70.74 -8.24
CA SER A 4 11.86 -70.25 -8.67
C SER A 4 11.44 -69.16 -7.67
N GLY A 5 10.83 -68.01 -7.97
CA GLY A 5 9.98 -67.56 -9.08
C GLY A 5 8.72 -66.95 -8.45
N GLY A 6 8.65 -65.63 -8.27
CA GLY A 6 7.49 -64.96 -7.65
C GLY A 6 7.46 -63.45 -7.90
N LYS A 7 6.34 -62.98 -8.47
CA LYS A 7 6.05 -61.63 -8.97
C LYS A 7 6.22 -60.53 -7.89
N GLN A 8 6.94 -59.45 -8.21
CA GLN A 8 6.83 -58.18 -7.47
C GLN A 8 5.55 -57.45 -7.92
N VAL A 9 4.57 -57.36 -7.02
CA VAL A 9 3.48 -56.38 -7.09
C VAL A 9 3.96 -55.18 -6.30
N SER A 10 4.25 -54.06 -6.98
CA SER A 10 4.56 -52.80 -6.34
C SER A 10 3.27 -52.21 -5.77
N VAL A 11 3.09 -52.30 -4.45
CA VAL A 11 2.10 -51.53 -3.71
C VAL A 11 2.51 -50.07 -3.79
N VAL A 12 1.75 -49.28 -4.56
CA VAL A 12 1.85 -47.82 -4.57
C VAL A 12 1.21 -47.33 -3.27
N VAL A 13 2.04 -46.93 -2.32
CA VAL A 13 1.61 -46.10 -1.19
C VAL A 13 1.66 -44.65 -1.69
N PRO A 14 0.55 -43.88 -1.66
CA PRO A 14 0.59 -42.48 -2.04
C PRO A 14 1.43 -41.69 -1.03
N PRO A 15 2.31 -40.77 -1.45
CA PRO A 15 3.06 -39.96 -0.52
C PRO A 15 2.12 -39.00 0.22
N LEU A 16 2.21 -39.07 1.54
CA LEU A 16 1.54 -38.20 2.50
C LEU A 16 1.85 -36.72 2.21
N GLU A 17 0.79 -35.93 2.04
CA GLU A 17 0.86 -34.47 2.13
C GLU A 17 1.29 -34.05 3.53
N GLY A 18 2.33 -33.23 3.58
CA GLY A 18 2.82 -32.62 4.81
C GLY A 18 3.46 -31.27 4.49
N LEU A 19 2.80 -30.23 5.00
CA LEU A 19 3.39 -29.11 5.75
C LEU A 19 4.64 -28.41 5.20
N ALA A 20 4.44 -27.12 4.94
CA ALA A 20 5.39 -26.02 5.08
C ALA A 20 6.52 -25.88 4.03
N GLY A 21 6.39 -24.81 3.25
CA GLY A 21 7.50 -23.88 2.98
C GLY A 21 8.49 -24.23 1.88
N GLY A 22 8.68 -23.27 0.97
CA GLY A 22 9.92 -23.14 0.17
C GLY A 22 9.89 -23.89 -1.15
N GLY A 23 9.99 -23.14 -2.24
CA GLY A 23 10.00 -23.68 -3.60
C GLY A 23 11.18 -24.58 -3.92
N THR A 24 10.99 -25.44 -4.90
CA THR A 24 11.79 -25.50 -6.14
C THR A 24 11.05 -26.36 -7.17
N ALA A 25 11.25 -26.02 -8.43
CA ALA A 25 10.66 -26.63 -9.62
C ALA A 25 10.86 -28.15 -9.69
N TYR A 26 9.91 -28.87 -10.31
CA TYR A 26 10.07 -29.54 -11.60
C TYR A 26 8.72 -30.15 -12.00
N GLY A 27 8.26 -29.90 -13.22
CA GLY A 27 7.03 -30.48 -13.74
C GLY A 27 6.70 -29.95 -15.13
N TRP A 28 7.45 -30.39 -16.13
CA TRP A 28 7.01 -30.29 -17.52
C TRP A 28 5.74 -31.13 -17.67
N SER A 29 4.62 -30.49 -17.96
CA SER A 29 3.43 -31.18 -18.45
C SER A 29 3.16 -30.68 -19.87
N ASP A 30 3.48 -31.55 -20.82
CA ASP A 30 2.97 -31.48 -22.19
C ASP A 30 1.45 -31.60 -22.13
N GLY A 31 0.76 -30.46 -22.22
CA GLY A 31 -0.68 -30.37 -22.40
C GLY A 31 -0.94 -29.50 -23.61
N GLY A 32 -1.26 -30.14 -24.74
CA GLY A 32 -1.31 -29.52 -26.05
C GLY A 32 -2.30 -28.36 -26.18
N LEU A 33 -1.85 -27.32 -26.87
CA LEU A 33 -2.70 -26.38 -27.59
C LEU A 33 -2.09 -26.19 -28.99
N GLU A 34 -2.96 -26.27 -30.00
CA GLU A 34 -2.64 -26.30 -31.42
C GLU A 34 -1.83 -25.07 -31.90
N ASP A 35 -0.95 -25.34 -32.87
CA ASP A 35 -0.26 -24.45 -33.81
C ASP A 35 0.56 -23.27 -33.26
N SER A 36 1.79 -23.58 -32.81
CA SER A 36 2.89 -22.61 -32.80
C SER A 36 3.50 -22.48 -34.20
N ILE A 37 3.20 -21.38 -34.89
CA ILE A 37 3.98 -20.92 -36.03
C ILE A 37 5.37 -20.51 -35.49
N LEU A 38 6.38 -21.36 -35.71
CA LEU A 38 7.78 -21.05 -35.43
C LEU A 38 8.25 -19.95 -36.40
N TYR A 39 8.07 -18.69 -36.02
CA TYR A 39 8.69 -17.56 -36.70
C TYR A 39 10.19 -17.55 -36.43
N THR A 40 10.97 -18.10 -37.37
CA THR A 40 12.45 -18.08 -37.37
C THR A 40 13.04 -16.78 -37.92
N GLY A 41 12.21 -15.73 -38.10
CA GLY A 41 12.62 -14.40 -38.56
C GLY A 41 12.54 -13.34 -37.46
N LYS A 42 13.23 -12.21 -37.65
CA LYS A 42 13.12 -11.02 -36.79
C LYS A 42 11.67 -10.52 -36.83
N VAL A 43 10.93 -10.70 -35.73
CA VAL A 43 9.52 -10.30 -35.60
C VAL A 43 9.42 -8.78 -35.61
N ASP A 44 8.58 -8.22 -36.49
CA ASP A 44 8.30 -6.79 -36.56
C ASP A 44 6.95 -6.50 -35.88
N PRO A 45 6.92 -5.96 -34.66
CA PRO A 45 5.68 -5.79 -33.89
C PRO A 45 4.74 -4.73 -34.48
N THR A 46 5.20 -3.90 -35.43
CA THR A 46 4.33 -2.96 -36.15
C THR A 46 3.51 -3.62 -37.25
N LYS A 47 3.73 -4.91 -37.52
CA LYS A 47 3.06 -5.68 -38.60
C LYS A 47 2.34 -6.92 -38.09
N VAL A 48 2.53 -7.27 -36.82
CA VAL A 48 1.97 -8.47 -36.20
C VAL A 48 1.06 -8.02 -35.07
N PRO A 49 -0.18 -8.54 -34.98
CA PRO A 49 -1.07 -8.24 -33.86
C PRO A 49 -0.40 -8.54 -32.52
N THR A 50 -0.57 -7.65 -31.55
CA THR A 50 -0.01 -7.80 -30.19
C THR A 50 -0.52 -9.08 -29.54
N ALA A 51 -1.75 -9.51 -29.84
CA ALA A 51 -2.33 -10.77 -29.37
C ALA A 51 -1.53 -12.01 -29.81
N ASP A 52 -0.84 -11.96 -30.95
CA ASP A 52 -0.01 -13.07 -31.45
C ASP A 52 1.38 -13.08 -30.78
N LEU A 53 1.82 -11.94 -30.24
CA LEU A 53 3.10 -11.78 -29.56
C LEU A 53 3.00 -11.97 -28.04
N LEU A 54 1.84 -11.69 -27.47
CA LEU A 54 1.63 -11.55 -26.03
C LEU A 54 0.34 -12.25 -25.59
N HIS A 55 0.42 -13.06 -24.54
CA HIS A 55 -0.77 -13.44 -23.78
C HIS A 55 -1.15 -12.32 -22.82
N VAL A 56 -2.43 -11.95 -22.82
CA VAL A 56 -3.04 -11.00 -21.89
C VAL A 56 -4.24 -11.68 -21.26
N TRP A 57 -4.37 -11.60 -19.94
CA TRP A 57 -5.55 -12.06 -19.21
C TRP A 57 -5.73 -11.28 -17.91
N CYS A 58 -6.85 -11.52 -17.22
CA CYS A 58 -7.21 -10.83 -15.98
C CYS A 58 -7.20 -11.81 -14.81
N MET A 59 -6.85 -11.32 -13.62
CA MET A 59 -6.88 -12.08 -12.37
C MET A 59 -7.47 -11.22 -11.24
N PRO A 60 -8.17 -11.82 -10.26
CA PRO A 60 -8.67 -11.08 -9.12
C PRO A 60 -7.52 -10.50 -8.29
N SER A 61 -7.79 -9.41 -7.57
CA SER A 61 -6.84 -8.77 -6.63
C SER A 61 -6.44 -9.69 -5.47
N THR A 62 -7.19 -10.75 -5.21
CA THR A 62 -6.90 -11.75 -4.15
C THR A 62 -5.94 -12.86 -4.57
N ALA A 63 -5.54 -12.92 -5.85
CA ALA A 63 -4.64 -13.95 -6.35
C ALA A 63 -3.17 -13.48 -6.36
N ASN A 64 -2.25 -14.34 -5.92
CA ASN A 64 -0.82 -14.10 -6.07
C ASN A 64 -0.35 -14.64 -7.43
N ILE A 65 0.21 -13.76 -8.26
CA ILE A 65 0.66 -14.11 -9.62
C ILE A 65 2.17 -14.33 -9.62
N GLY A 66 2.57 -15.61 -9.72
CA GLY A 66 3.97 -15.98 -9.85
C GLY A 66 4.52 -15.75 -11.26
N GLN A 67 5.85 -15.69 -11.39
CA GLN A 67 6.53 -15.52 -12.69
C GLN A 67 6.21 -16.63 -13.71
N GLN A 68 5.78 -17.81 -13.23
CA GLN A 68 5.46 -18.96 -14.08
C GLN A 68 3.95 -19.20 -14.24
N GLU A 69 3.09 -18.27 -13.82
CA GLU A 69 1.64 -18.39 -13.95
C GLU A 69 1.23 -18.69 -15.41
N ILE A 70 0.33 -19.65 -15.57
CA ILE A 70 -0.08 -20.14 -16.89
C ILE A 70 -1.09 -19.16 -17.50
N PRO A 71 -0.94 -18.79 -18.78
CA PRO A 71 -1.91 -17.95 -19.48
C PRO A 71 -3.33 -18.50 -19.43
N ARG A 72 -4.31 -17.59 -19.33
CA ARG A 72 -5.75 -17.90 -19.36
C ARG A 72 -6.42 -17.14 -20.52
N PRO A 73 -7.66 -17.49 -20.89
CA PRO A 73 -8.44 -16.68 -21.82
C PRO A 73 -8.62 -15.25 -21.30
N LEU A 74 -8.63 -14.28 -22.23
CA LEU A 74 -8.89 -12.88 -21.91
C LEU A 74 -10.38 -12.70 -21.61
N GLU A 75 -10.69 -12.21 -20.42
CA GLU A 75 -12.04 -11.83 -20.00
C GLU A 75 -12.13 -10.32 -19.77
N ASN A 76 -13.32 -9.76 -20.02
CA ASN A 76 -13.59 -8.35 -19.73
C ASN A 76 -13.56 -8.10 -18.22
N ILE A 77 -13.08 -6.92 -17.82
CA ILE A 77 -13.08 -6.51 -16.43
C ILE A 77 -14.45 -5.92 -16.10
N SER A 78 -15.11 -6.48 -15.08
CA SER A 78 -16.33 -5.95 -14.50
C SER A 78 -16.16 -5.78 -13.00
N LEU A 79 -16.15 -4.53 -12.53
CA LEU A 79 -16.04 -4.18 -11.12
C LEU A 79 -17.35 -3.59 -10.60
N LEU A 80 -17.63 -3.84 -9.34
CA LEU A 80 -18.75 -3.27 -8.60
C LEU A 80 -18.17 -2.47 -7.45
N ALA A 81 -18.53 -1.18 -7.33
CA ALA A 81 -18.01 -0.33 -6.28
C ALA A 81 -19.11 0.63 -5.78
N ALA A 82 -19.14 0.88 -4.48
CA ALA A 82 -19.88 1.97 -3.89
C ALA A 82 -19.16 3.31 -4.11
N ARG A 83 -19.84 4.42 -3.86
CA ARG A 83 -19.15 5.72 -3.80
C ARG A 83 -18.23 5.72 -2.58
N ASN A 84 -17.07 6.35 -2.70
CA ASN A 84 -16.02 6.35 -1.68
C ASN A 84 -15.39 4.95 -1.48
N GLU A 85 -15.50 4.04 -2.45
CA GLU A 85 -14.85 2.73 -2.43
C GLU A 85 -13.68 2.67 -3.40
N LYS A 86 -12.72 1.79 -3.10
CA LYS A 86 -11.59 1.51 -3.97
C LYS A 86 -11.57 0.03 -4.30
N GLU A 87 -11.71 -0.27 -5.58
CA GLU A 87 -11.67 -1.62 -6.12
C GLU A 87 -10.40 -1.86 -6.94
N SER A 88 -10.01 -3.12 -7.11
CA SER A 88 -8.78 -3.47 -7.83
C SER A 88 -8.85 -4.82 -8.55
N VAL A 89 -8.09 -4.91 -9.62
CA VAL A 89 -7.94 -6.11 -10.47
C VAL A 89 -6.52 -6.17 -11.01
N GLN A 90 -6.08 -7.36 -11.41
CA GLN A 90 -4.76 -7.57 -12.00
C GLN A 90 -4.88 -7.88 -13.50
N ILE A 91 -4.12 -7.15 -14.31
CA ILE A 91 -3.91 -7.43 -15.73
C ILE A 91 -2.57 -8.16 -15.84
N VAL A 92 -2.56 -9.32 -16.48
CA VAL A 92 -1.41 -10.20 -16.52
C VAL A 92 -0.91 -10.37 -17.95
N LEU A 93 0.41 -10.26 -18.12
CA LEU A 93 1.10 -10.24 -19.40
C LEU A 93 2.16 -11.35 -19.43
N ARG A 94 2.15 -12.19 -20.47
CA ARG A 94 3.21 -13.19 -20.70
C ARG A 94 3.61 -13.26 -22.17
N PRO A 95 4.88 -13.00 -22.53
CA PRO A 95 5.34 -13.09 -23.92
C PRO A 95 5.20 -14.51 -24.48
N LYS A 96 4.65 -14.62 -25.70
CA LYS A 96 4.64 -15.86 -26.50
C LYS A 96 5.95 -16.06 -27.23
N VAL A 97 6.47 -14.96 -27.75
CA VAL A 97 7.72 -14.89 -28.52
C VAL A 97 8.51 -13.66 -28.10
N SER A 98 9.78 -13.61 -28.50
CA SER A 98 10.61 -12.42 -28.31
C SER A 98 10.68 -11.62 -29.62
N TRP A 99 10.43 -10.31 -29.55
CA TRP A 99 10.51 -9.37 -30.66
C TRP A 99 11.52 -8.23 -30.43
N ALA A 100 12.21 -8.23 -29.28
CA ALA A 100 13.35 -7.33 -29.00
C ALA A 100 14.70 -8.08 -29.03
N CYS A 101 15.79 -7.31 -29.18
CA CYS A 101 17.15 -7.84 -29.26
C CYS A 101 18.00 -7.36 -28.06
N SER A 102 17.82 -7.91 -26.85
CA SER A 102 18.65 -7.53 -25.67
C SER A 102 18.29 -8.25 -24.36
N GLY A 103 18.03 -9.56 -24.36
CA GLY A 103 17.71 -10.30 -23.11
C GLY A 103 16.34 -9.97 -22.49
N ILE A 104 15.59 -9.05 -23.10
CA ILE A 104 14.15 -8.86 -22.90
C ILE A 104 13.39 -9.54 -24.05
N ALA A 105 12.15 -9.97 -23.79
CA ALA A 105 11.27 -10.48 -24.83
C ALA A 105 10.79 -9.35 -25.73
N GLY A 106 10.41 -8.23 -25.12
CA GLY A 106 9.86 -7.09 -25.84
C GLY A 106 9.39 -6.00 -24.89
N THR A 107 9.15 -4.81 -25.45
CA THR A 107 8.55 -3.68 -24.75
C THR A 107 7.09 -3.56 -25.18
N VAL A 108 6.23 -3.33 -24.19
CA VAL A 108 4.79 -3.14 -24.39
C VAL A 108 4.41 -1.75 -23.89
N GLN A 109 3.59 -1.06 -24.66
CA GLN A 109 2.93 0.18 -24.26
C GLN A 109 1.51 -0.13 -23.79
N MET A 110 1.12 0.44 -22.66
CA MET A 110 -0.24 0.41 -22.16
C MET A 110 -0.80 1.83 -22.16
N HIS A 111 -1.96 2.03 -22.79
CA HIS A 111 -2.68 3.29 -22.78
C HIS A 111 -4.06 3.07 -22.14
N CYS A 112 -4.37 3.86 -21.12
CA CYS A 112 -5.61 3.78 -20.36
C CYS A 112 -6.51 4.99 -20.68
N THR A 113 -7.78 4.75 -20.99
CA THR A 113 -8.77 5.82 -21.18
C THR A 113 -9.52 6.13 -19.89
N ASP A 114 -10.08 7.33 -19.80
CA ASP A 114 -11.11 7.65 -18.79
C ASP A 114 -12.25 6.64 -18.85
N LEU A 115 -12.88 6.36 -17.70
CA LEU A 115 -14.12 5.60 -17.67
C LEU A 115 -15.28 6.58 -17.77
N CYS A 116 -16.12 6.44 -18.79
CA CYS A 116 -17.21 7.35 -19.08
C CYS A 116 -18.57 6.65 -18.90
N SER A 117 -19.51 7.35 -18.29
CA SER A 117 -20.91 6.96 -18.25
C SER A 117 -21.66 7.42 -19.50
N SER A 118 -22.76 6.76 -19.81
CA SER A 118 -23.72 7.20 -20.84
C SER A 118 -24.27 8.62 -20.60
N SER A 119 -24.24 9.11 -19.35
CA SER A 119 -24.63 10.47 -18.96
C SER A 119 -23.55 11.52 -19.22
N GLY A 120 -22.32 11.12 -19.57
CA GLY A 120 -21.16 12.01 -19.73
C GLY A 120 -20.33 12.22 -18.46
N ASP A 121 -20.70 11.61 -17.35
CA ASP A 121 -19.88 11.59 -16.13
C ASP A 121 -18.61 10.76 -16.34
N ARG A 122 -17.50 11.16 -15.73
CA ARG A 122 -16.19 10.53 -15.93
C ARG A 122 -15.48 10.16 -14.64
N LEU A 123 -14.76 9.05 -14.66
CA LEU A 123 -13.70 8.70 -13.72
C LEU A 123 -12.37 8.89 -14.45
N ALA A 124 -11.64 9.95 -14.08
CA ALA A 124 -10.45 10.39 -14.81
C ALA A 124 -9.23 9.51 -14.51
N VAL A 125 -8.46 9.20 -15.56
CA VAL A 125 -7.18 8.50 -15.45
C VAL A 125 -6.15 9.34 -14.71
N GLY A 126 -5.38 8.72 -13.82
CA GLY A 126 -4.40 9.40 -12.96
C GLY A 126 -5.00 10.07 -11.72
N GLN A 127 -6.33 10.19 -11.64
CA GLN A 127 -7.04 10.64 -10.44
C GLN A 127 -7.79 9.47 -9.79
N SER A 128 -8.78 8.92 -10.50
CA SER A 128 -9.57 7.77 -10.06
C SER A 128 -8.96 6.44 -10.47
N LEU A 129 -8.21 6.40 -11.57
CA LEU A 129 -7.54 5.16 -12.01
C LEU A 129 -6.04 5.25 -11.76
N THR A 130 -5.48 4.20 -11.15
CA THR A 130 -4.03 4.06 -10.96
C THR A 130 -3.56 2.71 -11.47
N LEU A 131 -2.42 2.69 -12.17
CA LEU A 131 -1.72 1.48 -12.58
C LEU A 131 -0.43 1.32 -11.77
N ARG A 132 -0.14 0.11 -11.31
CA ARG A 132 1.10 -0.24 -10.62
C ARG A 132 1.62 -1.57 -11.14
N ARG A 133 2.92 -1.70 -11.38
CA ARG A 133 3.55 -2.98 -11.67
C ARG A 133 3.70 -3.78 -10.38
N VAL A 134 3.30 -5.04 -10.40
CA VAL A 134 3.57 -5.98 -9.31
C VAL A 134 5.00 -6.49 -9.46
N VAL A 135 5.83 -6.25 -8.44
CA VAL A 135 7.25 -6.60 -8.42
C VAL A 135 7.51 -7.62 -7.32
N PRO A 136 8.20 -8.73 -7.64
CA PRO A 136 8.54 -9.71 -6.63
C PRO A 136 9.59 -9.17 -5.65
N ILE A 137 9.30 -9.27 -4.36
CA ILE A 137 10.23 -9.01 -3.26
C ILE A 137 10.57 -10.35 -2.64
N LEU A 138 11.84 -10.75 -2.69
CA LEU A 138 12.32 -12.05 -2.21
C LEU A 138 11.53 -13.25 -2.80
N GLY A 139 11.11 -13.12 -4.06
CA GLY A 139 10.35 -14.16 -4.78
C GLY A 139 8.83 -14.11 -4.58
N VAL A 140 8.31 -13.21 -3.73
CA VAL A 140 6.87 -13.04 -3.49
C VAL A 140 6.35 -11.81 -4.26
N PRO A 141 5.30 -11.92 -5.09
CA PRO A 141 4.74 -10.79 -5.84
C PRO A 141 4.00 -9.83 -4.90
N ASP A 142 4.70 -8.86 -4.34
CA ASP A 142 4.21 -8.07 -3.19
C ASP A 142 4.28 -6.56 -3.43
N ALA A 143 5.38 -6.05 -3.99
CA ALA A 143 5.55 -4.60 -4.15
C ALA A 143 4.72 -4.07 -5.34
N LEU A 144 3.94 -3.01 -5.07
CA LEU A 144 3.20 -2.29 -6.10
C LEU A 144 3.94 -1.00 -6.49
N VAL A 145 4.66 -1.04 -7.62
CA VAL A 145 5.45 0.10 -8.12
C VAL A 145 4.59 0.94 -9.08
N PRO A 146 4.38 2.24 -8.84
CA PRO A 146 3.57 3.09 -9.72
C PRO A 146 4.04 3.07 -11.18
N LEU A 147 3.06 3.12 -12.09
CA LEU A 147 3.28 3.33 -13.52
C LEU A 147 2.70 4.67 -13.93
N ASP A 148 3.32 5.29 -14.93
CA ASP A 148 2.84 6.53 -15.50
C ASP A 148 1.50 6.35 -16.22
N LEU A 149 0.67 7.39 -16.17
CA LEU A 149 -0.65 7.43 -16.78
C LEU A 149 -0.81 8.74 -17.55
N PRO A 150 -1.55 8.76 -18.68
CA PRO A 150 -2.36 7.67 -19.23
C PRO A 150 -1.56 6.60 -19.99
N VAL A 151 -0.28 6.86 -20.29
CA VAL A 151 0.59 5.97 -21.06
C VAL A 151 1.73 5.45 -20.19
N SER A 152 1.92 4.13 -20.18
CA SER A 152 3.07 3.47 -19.55
C SER A 152 3.77 2.52 -20.51
N GLN A 153 5.07 2.29 -20.28
CA GLN A 153 5.86 1.33 -21.04
C GLN A 153 6.50 0.31 -20.09
N ILE A 154 6.47 -0.95 -20.48
CA ILE A 154 6.93 -2.07 -19.65
C ILE A 154 7.79 -3.01 -20.48
N ASN A 155 8.96 -3.33 -19.96
CA ASN A 155 9.83 -4.36 -20.52
C ASN A 155 9.46 -5.72 -19.94
N LEU A 156 9.21 -6.69 -20.83
CA LEU A 156 8.86 -8.06 -20.48
C LEU A 156 10.07 -8.98 -20.64
N LEU A 157 10.23 -9.93 -19.73
CA LEU A 157 11.29 -10.92 -19.78
C LEU A 157 10.80 -12.21 -20.49
N PRO A 158 11.66 -12.88 -21.27
CA PRO A 158 11.28 -14.11 -21.97
C PRO A 158 10.82 -15.20 -21.01
N GLY A 159 9.63 -15.75 -21.25
CA GLY A 159 9.07 -16.85 -20.46
C GLY A 159 8.59 -16.46 -19.06
N GLU A 160 8.68 -15.18 -18.66
CA GLU A 160 8.17 -14.69 -17.38
C GLU A 160 6.81 -14.01 -17.53
N THR A 161 6.01 -14.16 -16.49
CA THR A 161 4.70 -13.52 -16.33
C THR A 161 4.85 -12.25 -15.50
N THR A 162 4.31 -11.15 -16.00
CA THR A 162 4.28 -9.85 -15.31
C THR A 162 2.83 -9.47 -15.00
N ALA A 163 2.55 -9.09 -13.76
CA ALA A 163 1.23 -8.61 -13.35
C ALA A 163 1.23 -7.08 -13.15
N ILE A 164 0.14 -6.46 -13.55
CA ILE A 164 -0.14 -5.04 -13.44
C ILE A 164 -1.40 -4.87 -12.60
N TRP A 165 -1.27 -4.16 -11.49
CA TRP A 165 -2.36 -3.83 -10.58
C TRP A 165 -3.08 -2.57 -11.05
N LEU A 166 -4.35 -2.73 -11.42
CA LEU A 166 -5.26 -1.63 -11.72
C LEU A 166 -6.13 -1.37 -10.49
N SER A 167 -6.14 -0.14 -9.99
CA SER A 167 -7.08 0.30 -8.95
C SER A 167 -8.01 1.37 -9.50
N VAL A 168 -9.29 1.29 -9.12
CA VAL A 168 -10.31 2.31 -9.38
C VAL A 168 -10.80 2.86 -8.03
N ASP A 169 -10.54 4.14 -7.78
CA ASP A 169 -11.02 4.91 -6.64
C ASP A 169 -12.24 5.73 -7.05
N VAL A 170 -13.40 5.39 -6.48
CA VAL A 170 -14.68 6.04 -6.80
C VAL A 170 -14.91 7.20 -5.84
N PRO A 171 -14.96 8.46 -6.34
CA PRO A 171 -15.19 9.62 -5.48
C PRO A 171 -16.53 9.55 -4.72
N PRO A 172 -16.64 10.14 -3.52
CA PRO A 172 -17.87 10.11 -2.73
C PRO A 172 -19.07 10.78 -3.41
N GLY A 173 -18.81 11.75 -4.29
CA GLY A 173 -19.83 12.47 -5.07
C GLY A 173 -20.09 11.89 -6.46
N GLN A 174 -19.49 10.75 -6.82
CA GLN A 174 -19.62 10.18 -8.16
C GLN A 174 -21.09 9.76 -8.43
N PRO A 175 -21.71 10.16 -9.55
CA PRO A 175 -23.05 9.70 -9.89
C PRO A 175 -23.12 8.17 -10.02
N PRO A 176 -24.23 7.54 -9.59
CA PRO A 176 -24.38 6.10 -9.72
C PRO A 176 -24.59 5.74 -11.20
N GLY A 177 -24.14 4.56 -11.60
CA GLY A 177 -24.27 4.12 -12.98
C GLY A 177 -23.09 3.28 -13.46
N GLN A 178 -23.14 2.95 -14.74
CA GLN A 178 -22.13 2.14 -15.40
C GLN A 178 -21.14 3.06 -16.12
N TYR A 179 -19.86 2.87 -15.83
CA TYR A 179 -18.75 3.58 -16.45
C TYR A 179 -17.93 2.59 -17.26
N GLU A 180 -17.63 2.95 -18.51
CA GLU A 180 -16.87 2.11 -19.43
C GLU A 180 -15.61 2.81 -19.90
N GLY A 181 -14.53 2.05 -20.03
CA GLY A 181 -13.30 2.49 -20.69
C GLY A 181 -12.47 1.32 -21.16
N VAL A 182 -11.30 1.62 -21.71
CA VAL A 182 -10.45 0.64 -22.39
C VAL A 182 -9.00 0.81 -21.96
N VAL A 183 -8.33 -0.31 -21.72
CA VAL A 183 -6.86 -0.37 -21.67
C VAL A 183 -6.39 -1.00 -22.97
N SER A 184 -5.71 -0.21 -23.80
CA SER A 184 -5.06 -0.69 -25.02
C SER A 184 -3.62 -1.10 -24.72
N ILE A 185 -3.24 -2.27 -25.22
CA ILE A 185 -1.93 -2.87 -25.00
C ILE A 185 -1.30 -3.14 -26.36
N SER A 186 -0.15 -2.53 -26.62
CA SER A 186 0.50 -2.55 -27.94
C SER A 186 1.98 -2.95 -27.81
N ALA A 187 2.43 -3.90 -28.62
CA ALA A 187 3.84 -4.25 -28.70
C ALA A 187 4.63 -3.16 -29.44
N LEU A 188 5.70 -2.66 -28.83
CA LEU A 188 6.57 -1.65 -29.45
C LEU A 188 7.72 -2.30 -30.20
N LYS A 189 8.10 -1.69 -31.33
CA LYS A 189 9.32 -2.03 -32.05
C LYS A 189 10.50 -1.54 -31.24
N GLY A 190 11.33 -2.47 -30.76
CA GLY A 190 12.60 -2.12 -30.13
C GLY A 190 13.45 -1.37 -31.15
N GLU A 191 13.63 -0.07 -30.95
CA GLU A 191 14.60 0.69 -31.74
C GLU A 191 15.97 0.05 -31.56
N VAL A 192 16.60 -0.30 -32.68
CA VAL A 192 17.98 -0.76 -32.72
C VAL A 192 18.85 0.42 -32.29
N GLY A 193 19.06 0.59 -30.98
CA GLY A 193 19.97 1.60 -30.45
C GLY A 193 19.54 2.41 -29.23
N PHE A 194 18.57 1.99 -28.40
CA PHE A 194 18.44 2.65 -27.09
C PHE A 194 19.41 2.01 -26.09
N ARG A 195 20.65 2.51 -26.09
CA ARG A 195 21.55 2.36 -24.95
C ARG A 195 20.78 2.84 -23.72
N CYS A 196 20.71 1.98 -22.71
CA CYS A 196 20.45 2.40 -21.34
C CYS A 196 21.60 3.32 -20.91
N THR A 197 21.47 4.58 -21.29
CA THR A 197 22.06 5.73 -20.66
C THR A 197 20.91 6.69 -20.58
N SER A 198 20.64 7.23 -19.40
CA SER A 198 20.02 8.53 -19.28
C SER A 198 20.30 9.35 -20.54
N GLN A 199 19.27 9.85 -21.22
CA GLN A 199 19.48 10.97 -22.15
C GLN A 199 19.82 12.21 -21.32
N SER A 200 20.97 12.13 -20.68
CA SER A 200 21.90 13.21 -20.71
C SER A 200 22.18 13.52 -22.18
N MET A 201 21.44 14.49 -22.71
CA MET A 201 21.81 15.33 -23.87
C MET A 201 23.34 15.39 -24.07
N PRO A 202 23.85 15.39 -25.32
CA PRO A 202 25.27 15.59 -25.62
C PRO A 202 25.83 16.75 -24.78
N LYS A 203 26.99 16.55 -24.13
CA LYS A 203 27.59 17.55 -23.22
C LYS A 203 27.71 18.94 -23.87
N LEU A 204 27.90 18.98 -25.19
CA LEU A 204 27.98 20.21 -25.97
C LEU A 204 26.60 20.93 -25.96
N GLU A 205 25.53 20.23 -26.32
CA GLU A 205 24.17 20.78 -26.39
C GLU A 205 23.62 21.20 -25.02
N LYS A 206 23.90 20.44 -23.94
CA LYS A 206 23.58 20.87 -22.56
C LYS A 206 24.26 22.17 -22.17
N SER A 207 25.52 22.31 -22.58
CA SER A 207 26.32 23.48 -22.24
C SER A 207 25.83 24.74 -22.95
N GLU A 208 25.28 24.60 -24.17
CA GLU A 208 24.69 25.70 -24.91
C GLU A 208 23.34 26.10 -24.32
N LEU A 209 22.49 25.12 -24.01
CA LEU A 209 21.17 25.34 -23.40
C LEU A 209 21.29 25.97 -22.00
N TYR A 210 22.24 25.47 -21.19
CA TYR A 210 22.57 26.06 -19.89
C TYR A 210 23.11 27.49 -20.03
N ARG A 211 23.96 27.76 -21.04
CA ARG A 211 24.49 29.11 -21.31
C ARG A 211 23.39 30.08 -21.73
N GLU A 212 22.44 29.65 -22.56
CA GLU A 212 21.32 30.49 -22.99
C GLU A 212 20.32 30.76 -21.86
N LEU A 213 19.96 29.76 -21.06
CA LEU A 213 19.09 29.93 -19.90
C LEU A 213 19.74 30.78 -18.80
N LYS A 214 21.05 30.58 -18.56
CA LYS A 214 21.81 31.42 -17.62
C LYS A 214 21.89 32.87 -18.09
N SER A 215 22.09 33.11 -19.39
CA SER A 215 22.04 34.46 -19.97
C SER A 215 20.67 35.12 -19.81
N CYS A 216 19.58 34.35 -19.77
CA CYS A 216 18.24 34.87 -19.47
C CYS A 216 18.10 35.21 -17.98
N LEU A 217 18.57 34.37 -17.07
CA LEU A 217 18.56 34.64 -15.63
C LEU A 217 19.39 35.88 -15.27
N ASP A 218 20.61 35.98 -15.82
CA ASP A 218 21.49 37.16 -15.65
C ASP A 218 20.86 38.44 -16.26
N SER A 219 19.89 38.29 -17.17
CA SER A 219 19.12 39.41 -17.74
C SER A 219 17.94 39.87 -16.87
N VAL A 220 17.49 39.04 -15.92
CA VAL A 220 16.30 39.29 -15.08
C VAL A 220 16.69 39.70 -13.65
N ASP A 221 17.95 39.56 -13.26
CA ASP A 221 18.43 40.01 -11.94
C ASP A 221 18.19 41.52 -11.70
N PRO A 222 17.72 41.90 -10.49
CA PRO A 222 17.41 43.28 -10.16
C PRO A 222 18.71 44.08 -10.06
N VAL A 223 18.87 45.04 -10.98
CA VAL A 223 19.95 46.02 -10.93
C VAL A 223 19.31 47.39 -10.71
N ASP A 224 19.44 47.94 -9.51
CA ASP A 224 18.91 49.25 -9.16
C ASP A 224 19.50 50.36 -10.05
N GLY A 225 18.61 51.22 -10.58
CA GLY A 225 18.98 52.49 -11.21
C GLY A 225 18.92 52.59 -12.74
N ARG A 226 18.05 51.85 -13.44
CA ARG A 226 17.92 51.92 -14.93
C ARG A 226 16.62 52.54 -15.44
N THR A 227 16.65 53.05 -16.68
CA THR A 227 15.53 53.73 -17.36
C THR A 227 14.52 52.73 -17.95
N MET A 228 13.26 53.15 -18.10
CA MET A 228 12.16 52.29 -18.57
C MET A 228 12.38 51.68 -19.96
N ASP A 229 13.05 52.40 -20.86
CA ASP A 229 13.34 51.92 -22.22
C ASP A 229 14.34 50.75 -22.22
N GLU A 230 15.29 50.74 -21.28
CA GLU A 230 16.26 49.65 -21.14
C GLU A 230 15.62 48.37 -20.61
N LEU A 231 14.58 48.50 -19.77
CA LEU A 231 13.82 47.35 -19.25
C LEU A 231 13.00 46.68 -20.37
N VAL A 232 12.38 47.48 -21.24
CA VAL A 232 11.57 46.99 -22.36
C VAL A 232 12.41 46.25 -23.39
N GLU A 233 13.61 46.77 -23.73
CA GLU A 233 14.49 46.08 -24.68
C GLU A 233 15.07 44.78 -24.10
N ARG A 234 15.30 44.73 -22.78
CA ARG A 234 15.74 43.51 -22.09
C ARG A 234 14.63 42.47 -22.04
N GLU A 235 13.39 42.89 -21.77
CA GLU A 235 12.21 42.01 -21.83
C GLU A 235 12.03 41.42 -23.24
N LYS A 236 12.15 42.23 -24.29
CA LYS A 236 12.08 41.76 -25.69
C LYS A 236 13.20 40.77 -26.00
N PHE A 237 14.43 41.05 -25.55
CA PHE A 237 15.56 40.15 -25.72
C PHE A 237 15.31 38.80 -25.03
N THR A 238 14.94 38.79 -23.75
CA THR A 238 14.65 37.57 -22.99
C THR A 238 13.49 36.79 -23.60
N THR A 239 12.43 37.47 -24.02
CA THR A 239 11.28 36.86 -24.70
C THR A 239 11.69 36.22 -26.03
N SER A 240 12.58 36.86 -26.80
CA SER A 240 13.07 36.32 -28.07
C SER A 240 13.93 35.07 -27.89
N VAL A 241 14.79 35.04 -26.86
CA VAL A 241 15.65 33.89 -26.55
C VAL A 241 14.80 32.73 -26.04
N LEU A 242 13.84 32.98 -25.14
CA LEU A 242 12.91 31.96 -24.65
C LEU A 242 12.03 31.38 -25.78
N ARG A 243 11.50 32.22 -26.68
CA ARG A 243 10.79 31.73 -27.86
C ARG A 243 11.69 30.86 -28.73
N ARG A 244 12.93 31.27 -28.99
CA ARG A 244 13.87 30.47 -29.79
C ARG A 244 14.18 29.12 -29.16
N ILE A 245 14.32 29.06 -27.83
CA ILE A 245 14.50 27.80 -27.09
C ILE A 245 13.25 26.92 -27.24
N LEU A 246 12.05 27.48 -27.02
CA LEU A 246 10.77 26.75 -27.11
C LEU A 246 10.45 26.25 -28.53
N PHE A 247 10.85 26.99 -29.58
CA PHE A 247 10.65 26.62 -30.99
C PHE A 247 11.86 25.90 -31.60
N SER A 248 12.85 25.52 -30.78
CA SER A 248 13.95 24.67 -31.22
C SER A 248 13.45 23.26 -31.52
N PRO A 249 14.02 22.53 -32.50
CA PRO A 249 13.69 21.13 -32.75
C PRO A 249 13.81 20.21 -31.51
N MET A 250 14.49 20.68 -30.45
CA MET A 250 14.59 20.01 -29.14
C MET A 250 13.26 19.90 -28.36
N PHE A 251 12.27 20.76 -28.63
CA PHE A 251 10.97 20.76 -27.95
C PHE A 251 9.81 20.48 -28.90
N HIS A 252 10.10 20.06 -30.14
CA HIS A 252 9.11 19.76 -31.17
C HIS A 252 8.19 18.58 -30.79
N GLU A 253 8.63 17.69 -29.89
CA GLU A 253 7.77 16.62 -29.32
C GLU A 253 6.68 17.16 -28.37
N PHE A 254 6.78 18.41 -27.93
CA PHE A 254 5.83 19.04 -27.00
C PHE A 254 5.01 20.17 -27.64
N SER A 255 5.30 20.56 -28.89
CA SER A 255 4.52 21.56 -29.62
C SER A 255 3.26 20.94 -30.19
N SER A 256 2.12 21.24 -29.58
CA SER A 256 0.81 21.06 -30.22
C SER A 256 0.63 22.16 -31.26
N ASP A 257 0.96 21.91 -32.53
CA ASP A 257 0.49 22.78 -33.60
C ASP A 257 -0.16 22.00 -34.73
N ASN A 258 -1.41 22.40 -34.99
CA ASN A 258 -2.29 21.91 -36.03
C ASN A 258 -1.71 22.27 -37.40
N GLY A 259 -1.27 21.26 -38.16
CA GLY A 259 -0.76 21.50 -39.50
C GLY A 259 -0.46 20.21 -40.26
N SER A 260 -1.52 19.53 -40.69
CA SER A 260 -1.58 18.60 -41.83
C SER A 260 -0.25 17.94 -42.22
N THR A 261 0.06 16.79 -41.61
CA THR A 261 0.98 15.81 -42.19
C THR A 261 0.33 14.45 -42.08
N GLU A 262 -0.21 14.03 -43.23
CA GLU A 262 -0.54 12.67 -43.65
C GLU A 262 -1.30 11.80 -42.64
N MET A 263 -2.62 11.75 -42.87
CA MET A 263 -3.51 10.66 -42.47
C MET A 263 -2.89 9.31 -42.84
N MET A 264 -2.14 8.71 -41.92
CA MET A 264 -1.80 7.29 -41.92
C MET A 264 -2.34 6.68 -40.63
N ASP A 265 -3.51 6.05 -40.76
CA ASP A 265 -4.01 4.92 -39.97
C ASP A 265 -4.04 5.01 -38.42
N GLU A 266 -4.93 5.82 -37.84
CA GLU A 266 -5.45 5.49 -36.49
C GLU A 266 -6.19 4.13 -36.48
N ASP A 267 -6.77 3.73 -37.61
CA ASP A 267 -7.51 2.47 -37.80
C ASP A 267 -6.58 1.23 -37.90
N ALA A 268 -5.30 1.37 -38.24
CA ALA A 268 -4.38 0.22 -38.26
C ALA A 268 -3.74 -0.03 -36.88
N LEU A 269 -3.51 1.01 -36.07
CA LEU A 269 -2.98 0.84 -34.71
C LEU A 269 -3.98 0.19 -33.75
N THR A 270 -5.28 0.49 -33.91
CA THR A 270 -6.36 -0.15 -33.15
C THR A 270 -6.49 -1.64 -33.48
N ASN A 271 -6.27 -2.04 -34.74
CA ASN A 271 -6.32 -3.45 -35.16
C ASN A 271 -5.16 -4.30 -34.63
N LEU A 272 -4.01 -3.70 -34.30
CA LEU A 272 -2.84 -4.42 -33.81
C LEU A 272 -2.75 -4.50 -32.28
N SER A 273 -3.58 -3.74 -31.57
CA SER A 273 -3.53 -3.64 -30.11
C SER A 273 -4.50 -4.62 -29.46
N VAL A 274 -4.14 -5.16 -28.29
CA VAL A 274 -5.11 -5.89 -27.44
C VAL A 274 -5.93 -4.85 -26.69
N LEU A 275 -7.25 -4.86 -26.89
CA LEU A 275 -8.18 -3.95 -26.22
C LEU A 275 -8.85 -4.68 -25.06
N LEU A 276 -8.59 -4.23 -23.84
CA LEU A 276 -9.22 -4.75 -22.63
C LEU A 276 -10.33 -3.80 -22.18
N LYS A 277 -11.58 -4.23 -22.30
CA LYS A 277 -12.74 -3.45 -21.83
C LYS A 277 -12.83 -3.51 -20.31
N ILE A 278 -12.96 -2.34 -19.70
CA ILE A 278 -13.19 -2.15 -18.27
C ILE A 278 -14.59 -1.57 -18.09
N THR A 279 -15.37 -2.21 -17.23
CA THR A 279 -16.69 -1.74 -16.82
C THR A 279 -16.70 -1.63 -15.30
N VAL A 280 -17.14 -0.48 -14.79
CA VAL A 280 -17.31 -0.23 -13.35
C VAL A 280 -18.75 0.19 -13.10
N THR A 281 -19.45 -0.56 -12.24
CA THR A 281 -20.80 -0.20 -11.79
C THR A 281 -20.71 0.50 -10.45
N VAL A 282 -21.03 1.79 -10.43
CA VAL A 282 -21.10 2.60 -9.21
C VAL A 282 -22.49 2.48 -8.60
N TRP A 283 -22.57 1.92 -7.40
CA TRP A 283 -23.83 1.76 -6.66
C TRP A 283 -24.35 3.08 -6.10
N ASP A 284 -25.67 3.18 -5.92
CA ASP A 284 -26.33 4.34 -5.33
C ASP A 284 -26.31 4.33 -3.79
N PHE A 285 -25.12 4.12 -3.23
CA PHE A 285 -24.84 4.38 -1.82
C PHE A 285 -23.37 4.78 -1.64
N THR A 286 -23.08 5.44 -0.52
CA THR A 286 -21.75 5.96 -0.22
C THR A 286 -21.22 5.30 1.03
N LEU A 287 -20.02 4.72 0.93
CA LEU A 287 -19.31 4.23 2.12
C LEU A 287 -18.92 5.41 3.02
N PRO A 288 -19.10 5.29 4.35
CA PRO A 288 -18.79 6.36 5.27
C PRO A 288 -17.29 6.70 5.23
N ILE A 289 -16.96 7.99 5.37
CA ILE A 289 -15.57 8.43 5.46
C ILE A 289 -14.87 7.87 6.71
N THR A 290 -15.62 7.79 7.81
CA THR A 290 -15.17 7.19 9.06
C THR A 290 -15.45 5.69 9.03
N PRO A 291 -14.43 4.84 9.19
CA PRO A 291 -14.60 3.40 9.29
C PRO A 291 -15.56 3.02 10.42
N SER A 292 -16.52 2.15 10.12
CA SER A 292 -17.41 1.58 11.14
C SER A 292 -16.68 0.60 12.05
N LEU A 293 -15.68 -0.10 11.51
CA LEU A 293 -14.77 -0.97 12.23
C LEU A 293 -13.37 -0.35 12.19
N PRO A 294 -12.85 0.18 13.31
CA PRO A 294 -11.52 0.78 13.31
C PRO A 294 -10.47 -0.32 13.05
N ALA A 295 -9.59 -0.17 12.06
CA ALA A 295 -8.45 -1.07 11.88
C ALA A 295 -7.20 -0.33 12.35
N VAL A 296 -6.53 -0.84 13.37
CA VAL A 296 -5.41 -0.14 14.01
C VAL A 296 -4.11 -0.90 13.73
N ILE A 297 -3.13 -0.22 13.14
CA ILE A 297 -1.89 -0.87 12.69
C ILE A 297 -0.68 -0.19 13.33
N GLY A 298 0.10 -1.00 14.03
CA GLY A 298 1.35 -0.64 14.68
C GLY A 298 2.52 -0.70 13.73
N ILE A 299 3.31 0.37 13.71
CA ILE A 299 4.46 0.56 12.83
C ILE A 299 5.68 0.79 13.70
N SER A 300 6.67 -0.09 13.59
CA SER A 300 7.93 0.09 14.32
C SER A 300 8.71 1.28 13.76
N GLU A 301 8.84 2.36 14.53
CA GLU A 301 9.55 3.56 14.09
C GLU A 301 11.04 3.30 13.82
N THR A 302 11.64 2.36 14.57
CA THR A 302 13.04 1.96 14.42
C THR A 302 13.34 1.40 13.03
N VAL A 303 12.34 0.84 12.35
CA VAL A 303 12.50 0.33 11.00
C VAL A 303 12.36 1.42 9.95
N ILE A 304 11.56 2.45 10.23
CA ILE A 304 11.56 3.67 9.41
C ILE A 304 12.92 4.37 9.55
N GLU A 305 13.45 4.50 10.76
CA GLU A 305 14.77 5.07 11.04
C GLU A 305 15.87 4.34 10.26
N ASP A 306 15.94 3.00 10.36
CA ASP A 306 16.93 2.19 9.64
C ASP A 306 16.78 2.29 8.12
N ARG A 307 15.55 2.13 7.61
CA ARG A 307 15.28 2.03 6.17
C ARG A 307 15.52 3.35 5.44
N PHE A 308 15.11 4.46 6.05
CA PHE A 308 15.23 5.79 5.46
C PHE A 308 16.48 6.53 5.95
N ARG A 309 17.27 5.93 6.86
CA ARG A 309 18.48 6.51 7.45
C ARG A 309 18.23 7.89 8.06
N VAL A 310 17.11 8.01 8.77
CA VAL A 310 16.70 9.22 9.47
C VAL A 310 16.98 9.08 10.97
N GLU A 311 17.47 10.15 11.59
CA GLU A 311 17.75 10.17 13.02
C GLU A 311 16.51 10.59 13.81
N HIS A 312 16.24 9.91 14.92
CA HIS A 312 15.09 10.13 15.77
C HIS A 312 14.96 11.60 16.22
N GLY A 313 13.78 12.19 16.04
CA GLY A 313 13.50 13.58 16.43
C GLY A 313 14.01 14.67 15.48
N THR A 314 14.63 14.30 14.35
CA THR A 314 14.96 15.26 13.28
C THR A 314 13.75 15.58 12.40
N ASP A 315 13.79 16.68 11.64
CA ASP A 315 12.72 17.04 10.70
C ASP A 315 12.45 15.91 9.68
N GLY A 316 13.51 15.27 9.18
CA GLY A 316 13.38 14.14 8.26
C GLY A 316 12.68 12.92 8.87
N TRP A 317 12.83 12.71 10.18
CA TRP A 317 12.10 11.66 10.91
C TRP A 317 10.61 12.01 11.02
N PHE A 318 10.28 13.24 11.41
CA PHE A 318 8.89 13.70 11.45
C PHE A 318 8.21 13.61 10.07
N ASP A 319 8.91 14.00 9.01
CA ASP A 319 8.40 13.92 7.63
C ASP A 319 8.21 12.47 7.18
N ALA A 320 9.11 11.57 7.55
CA ALA A 320 8.97 10.14 7.25
C ALA A 320 7.73 9.55 7.95
N LEU A 321 7.52 9.83 9.24
CA LEU A 321 6.33 9.37 9.96
C LEU A 321 5.03 9.96 9.36
N ASP A 322 5.03 11.24 9.00
CA ASP A 322 3.87 11.90 8.40
C ASP A 322 3.47 11.30 7.05
N GLN A 323 4.45 10.96 6.22
CA GLN A 323 4.19 10.27 4.95
C GLN A 323 3.54 8.90 5.16
N HIS A 324 4.03 8.10 6.12
CA HIS A 324 3.45 6.80 6.44
C HIS A 324 2.03 6.95 7.02
N PHE A 325 1.82 7.93 7.91
CA PHE A 325 0.51 8.24 8.47
C PHE A 325 -0.51 8.57 7.38
N ARG A 326 -0.15 9.50 6.47
CA ARG A 326 -1.01 9.94 5.38
C ARG A 326 -1.29 8.82 4.38
N TRP A 327 -0.30 8.00 4.06
CA TRP A 327 -0.44 6.86 3.16
C TRP A 327 -1.42 5.82 3.71
N LEU A 328 -1.31 5.43 4.99
CA LEU A 328 -2.23 4.45 5.59
C LEU A 328 -3.65 4.97 5.73
N LEU A 329 -3.82 6.26 6.05
CA LEU A 329 -5.14 6.89 6.10
C LEU A 329 -5.87 6.88 4.74
N GLN A 330 -5.16 6.83 3.60
CA GLN A 330 -5.80 6.67 2.29
C GLN A 330 -6.55 5.33 2.19
N TYR A 331 -6.08 4.31 2.90
CA TYR A 331 -6.73 3.00 3.01
C TYR A 331 -7.63 2.89 4.24
N ARG A 332 -7.92 4.01 4.92
CA ARG A 332 -8.71 4.07 6.16
C ARG A 332 -8.15 3.20 7.30
N ILE A 333 -6.86 2.94 7.25
CA ILE A 333 -6.13 2.27 8.32
C ILE A 333 -5.75 3.35 9.33
N SER A 334 -5.96 3.09 10.62
CA SER A 334 -5.56 3.97 11.72
C SER A 334 -4.16 3.58 12.23
N PRO A 335 -3.10 4.30 11.83
CA PRO A 335 -1.75 3.96 12.24
C PRO A 335 -1.46 4.37 13.69
N PHE A 336 -0.60 3.61 14.35
CA PHE A 336 0.19 4.07 15.48
C PHE A 336 1.65 3.68 15.28
N PHE A 337 2.56 4.51 15.75
CA PHE A 337 3.98 4.23 15.81
C PHE A 337 4.30 3.61 17.16
N CYS A 338 5.25 2.68 17.16
CA CYS A 338 5.69 2.03 18.38
C CYS A 338 7.21 1.84 18.46
N ARG A 339 7.68 1.85 19.71
CA ARG A 339 9.03 1.45 20.10
C ARG A 339 8.92 0.54 21.33
N TRP A 340 9.48 -0.66 21.23
CA TRP A 340 9.59 -1.56 22.37
C TRP A 340 10.77 -1.14 23.24
N GLY A 341 10.52 -1.02 24.53
CA GLY A 341 11.54 -0.90 25.56
C GLY A 341 11.85 -2.25 26.20
N ASP A 342 12.48 -2.20 27.37
CA ASP A 342 12.79 -3.41 28.14
C ASP A 342 11.51 -4.15 28.56
N SER A 343 11.58 -5.49 28.56
CA SER A 343 10.52 -6.37 29.09
C SER A 343 9.14 -6.19 28.44
N MET A 344 9.07 -5.96 27.12
CA MET A 344 7.82 -5.81 26.35
C MET A 344 6.99 -4.57 26.71
N ARG A 345 7.60 -3.58 27.37
CA ARG A 345 7.00 -2.24 27.47
C ARG A 345 6.92 -1.61 26.09
N VAL A 346 5.80 -0.97 25.78
CA VAL A 346 5.59 -0.33 24.48
C VAL A 346 5.38 1.15 24.68
N LEU A 347 6.20 1.95 24.01
CA LEU A 347 5.87 3.35 23.72
C LEU A 347 5.04 3.35 22.44
N ALA A 348 3.73 3.60 22.56
CA ALA A 348 2.81 3.66 21.42
C ALA A 348 2.20 5.06 21.30
N TYR A 349 2.17 5.61 20.10
CA TYR A 349 1.60 6.93 19.83
C TYR A 349 1.21 7.09 18.36
N THR A 350 0.16 7.84 18.05
CA THR A 350 -0.24 8.07 16.64
C THR A 350 0.34 9.36 16.07
N CYS A 351 0.40 10.44 16.85
CA CYS A 351 1.02 11.70 16.41
C CYS A 351 2.40 11.86 17.04
N PRO A 352 3.48 12.08 16.26
CA PRO A 352 4.81 12.32 16.82
C PRO A 352 4.93 13.70 17.47
N TRP A 353 4.03 14.65 17.16
CA TRP A 353 3.97 15.96 17.80
C TRP A 353 3.13 15.93 19.08
N ARG A 354 3.56 16.74 20.06
CA ARG A 354 2.83 16.98 21.33
C ARG A 354 1.43 17.55 21.08
N ALA A 355 0.52 17.35 22.04
CA ALA A 355 -0.88 17.80 21.95
C ALA A 355 -1.07 19.31 21.74
N ASP A 356 -0.12 20.16 22.14
CA ASP A 356 -0.15 21.61 21.95
C ASP A 356 0.28 22.06 20.54
N HIS A 357 0.87 21.17 19.75
CA HIS A 357 1.31 21.47 18.39
C HIS A 357 0.13 21.43 17.40
N PRO A 358 0.03 22.36 16.44
CA PRO A 358 -1.10 22.42 15.49
C PRO A 358 -1.28 21.14 14.66
N LYS A 359 -0.18 20.45 14.28
CA LYS A 359 -0.27 19.15 13.58
C LYS A 359 -0.96 18.05 14.40
N SER A 360 -0.96 18.14 15.73
CA SER A 360 -1.64 17.16 16.58
C SER A 360 -3.14 17.18 16.37
N ASP A 361 -3.72 18.39 16.28
CA ASP A 361 -5.14 18.57 15.98
C ASP A 361 -5.48 18.14 14.54
N GLU A 362 -4.60 18.42 13.56
CA GLU A 362 -4.75 17.95 12.16
C GLU A 362 -4.84 16.41 12.10
N TYR A 363 -4.01 15.71 12.87
CA TYR A 363 -3.98 14.25 12.95
C TYR A 363 -5.26 13.72 13.57
N TYR A 364 -5.54 14.11 14.80
CA TYR A 364 -6.59 13.49 15.62
C TYR A 364 -8.00 13.87 15.18
N SER A 365 -8.17 15.04 14.56
CA SER A 365 -9.45 15.48 13.98
C SER A 365 -9.77 14.80 12.64
N ASN A 366 -8.84 14.07 12.02
CA ASN A 366 -9.10 13.42 10.74
C ASN A 366 -10.23 12.39 10.86
N LEU A 367 -11.26 12.51 10.03
CA LEU A 367 -12.43 11.63 10.08
C LEU A 367 -12.11 10.18 9.69
N ARG A 368 -11.06 9.94 8.90
CA ARG A 368 -10.61 8.60 8.52
C ARG A 368 -9.87 7.88 9.65
N LEU A 369 -9.32 8.65 10.60
CA LEU A 369 -8.68 8.11 11.80
C LEU A 369 -9.75 7.72 12.80
N ALA A 370 -9.94 6.42 13.00
CA ALA A 370 -11.04 5.88 13.79
C ALA A 370 -10.65 5.66 15.26
N ALA A 371 -9.38 5.36 15.53
CA ALA A 371 -8.80 5.27 16.86
C ALA A 371 -7.34 5.76 16.84
N TYR A 372 -6.82 6.24 17.96
CA TYR A 372 -5.43 6.68 18.04
C TYR A 372 -4.79 6.39 19.40
N ALA A 373 -3.49 6.06 19.37
CA ALA A 373 -2.69 5.83 20.56
C ALA A 373 -2.18 7.15 21.12
N VAL A 374 -2.29 7.33 22.44
CA VAL A 374 -1.71 8.45 23.18
C VAL A 374 -0.46 7.96 23.90
N PRO A 375 0.69 8.67 23.79
CA PRO A 375 1.91 8.29 24.47
C PRO A 375 1.76 8.39 25.99
N TYR A 376 2.17 7.34 26.71
CA TYR A 376 2.33 7.41 28.17
C TYR A 376 3.60 8.17 28.57
N TYR A 377 4.70 7.93 27.84
CA TYR A 377 5.99 8.58 28.04
C TYR A 377 6.27 9.61 26.93
N PRO A 378 7.07 10.66 27.18
CA PRO A 378 7.49 11.59 26.14
C PRO A 378 8.15 10.87 24.95
N ILE A 379 7.73 11.23 23.73
CA ILE A 379 8.24 10.62 22.49
C ILE A 379 9.71 10.98 22.29
N LEU A 380 10.04 12.27 22.39
CA LEU A 380 11.41 12.75 22.37
C LEU A 380 11.95 12.75 23.80
N SER A 381 12.62 11.67 24.20
CA SER A 381 13.28 11.60 25.49
C SER A 381 14.60 12.36 25.47
N GLY A 382 14.53 13.66 25.74
CA GLY A 382 15.69 14.47 26.14
C GLY A 382 15.69 14.64 27.66
N CYS A 383 16.62 13.97 28.34
CA CYS A 383 16.93 14.09 29.77
C CYS A 383 16.03 13.31 30.77
N SER A 384 16.72 12.43 31.49
CA SER A 384 16.32 11.60 32.62
C SER A 384 15.85 12.39 33.83
N ASN A 385 14.53 12.53 34.03
CA ASN A 385 13.92 12.83 35.34
C ASN A 385 12.43 12.45 35.33
N SER A 386 12.00 11.61 36.28
CA SER A 386 10.62 11.07 36.34
C SER A 386 9.53 12.15 36.47
N ASP A 387 9.86 13.29 37.06
CA ASP A 387 8.88 14.36 37.28
C ASP A 387 8.54 15.11 35.99
N ALA A 388 9.52 15.28 35.09
CA ALA A 388 9.30 15.90 33.78
C ALA A 388 8.44 15.03 32.86
N GLU A 389 8.54 13.70 32.98
CA GLU A 389 7.72 12.73 32.25
C GLU A 389 6.26 12.79 32.69
N LYS A 390 6.03 12.82 34.02
CA LYS A 390 4.68 12.94 34.60
C LYS A 390 4.00 14.24 34.21
N ASP A 391 4.73 15.34 34.24
CA ASP A 391 4.23 16.63 33.79
C ASP A 391 3.90 16.62 32.29
N SER A 392 4.63 15.85 31.48
CA SER A 392 4.34 15.70 30.06
C SER A 392 3.05 14.92 29.81
N LEU A 393 2.87 13.78 30.47
CA LEU A 393 1.63 12.98 30.39
C LEU A 393 0.42 13.80 30.81
N ARG A 394 0.52 14.50 31.94
CA ARG A 394 -0.54 15.35 32.46
C ARG A 394 -0.96 16.41 31.43
N LYS A 395 -0.01 17.14 30.85
CA LYS A 395 -0.28 18.18 29.84
C LYS A 395 -0.93 17.59 28.59
N GLU A 396 -0.42 16.46 28.11
CA GLU A 396 -0.97 15.76 26.94
C GLU A 396 -2.45 15.42 27.16
N VAL A 397 -2.77 14.80 28.30
CA VAL A 397 -4.14 14.40 28.66
C VAL A 397 -5.05 15.60 28.91
N GLU A 398 -4.58 16.63 29.61
CA GLU A 398 -5.37 17.83 29.90
C GLU A 398 -5.80 18.57 28.62
N ILE A 399 -4.97 18.55 27.58
CA ILE A 399 -5.32 19.13 26.27
C ILE A 399 -6.29 18.21 25.53
N LEU A 400 -5.94 16.93 25.37
CA LEU A 400 -6.69 16.01 24.50
C LEU A 400 -8.08 15.67 25.05
N LYS A 401 -8.26 15.58 26.37
CA LYS A 401 -9.56 15.20 26.97
C LYS A 401 -10.69 16.19 26.69
N ASN A 402 -10.35 17.44 26.38
CA ASN A 402 -11.32 18.48 26.05
C ASN A 402 -11.66 18.54 24.55
N LYS A 403 -11.05 17.67 23.73
CA LYS A 403 -11.27 17.64 22.29
C LYS A 403 -12.39 16.66 21.92
N ALA A 404 -13.14 16.99 20.87
CA ALA A 404 -14.26 16.15 20.40
C ALA A 404 -13.81 14.74 19.97
N HIS A 405 -12.56 14.58 19.52
CA HIS A 405 -12.00 13.30 19.13
C HIS A 405 -11.46 12.46 20.29
N TRP A 406 -11.52 12.91 21.55
CA TRP A 406 -11.02 12.17 22.72
C TRP A 406 -11.60 10.77 22.84
N GLY A 407 -12.86 10.57 22.46
CA GLY A 407 -13.51 9.25 22.43
C GLY A 407 -12.83 8.24 21.50
N LYS A 408 -11.90 8.66 20.63
CA LYS A 408 -11.07 7.79 19.77
C LYS A 408 -9.73 7.40 20.43
N ALA A 409 -9.32 8.09 21.48
CA ALA A 409 -8.05 7.88 22.16
C ALA A 409 -8.02 6.55 22.93
N TYR A 410 -6.84 5.93 22.98
CA TYR A 410 -6.52 4.85 23.90
C TYR A 410 -5.04 4.89 24.28
N PHE A 411 -4.68 4.25 25.40
CA PHE A 411 -3.31 4.08 25.84
C PHE A 411 -2.90 2.62 25.67
N TYR A 412 -1.88 2.36 24.85
CA TYR A 412 -1.28 1.03 24.74
C TYR A 412 0.02 1.00 25.52
N LEU A 413 0.02 0.28 26.65
CA LEU A 413 1.05 0.40 27.67
C LEU A 413 2.03 -0.76 27.67
N TRP A 414 1.55 -1.97 27.38
CA TRP A 414 2.30 -3.20 27.59
C TRP A 414 1.87 -4.27 26.62
N ASP A 415 2.86 -4.94 26.02
CA ASP A 415 2.66 -6.06 25.12
C ASP A 415 2.80 -7.39 25.87
N GLU A 416 1.75 -8.21 25.82
CA GLU A 416 1.79 -9.61 26.28
C GLU A 416 2.33 -9.84 27.72
N PRO A 417 1.67 -9.31 28.77
CA PRO A 417 2.16 -9.48 30.14
C PRO A 417 2.03 -10.94 30.62
N LEU A 418 3.07 -11.43 31.32
CA LEU A 418 3.28 -12.83 31.66
C LEU A 418 3.15 -13.14 33.16
N ASN A 419 3.36 -12.16 34.05
CA ASN A 419 3.44 -12.40 35.50
C ASN A 419 2.76 -11.29 36.33
N ALA A 420 2.48 -11.58 37.60
CA ALA A 420 1.73 -10.68 38.48
C ALA A 420 2.39 -9.29 38.66
N GLU A 421 3.73 -9.21 38.62
CA GLU A 421 4.46 -7.94 38.70
C GLU A 421 4.15 -7.04 37.50
N GLN A 422 4.18 -7.59 36.29
CA GLN A 422 3.85 -6.86 35.07
C GLN A 422 2.40 -6.38 35.07
N TYR A 423 1.46 -7.23 35.53
CA TYR A 423 0.05 -6.83 35.69
C TYR A 423 -0.08 -5.67 36.68
N GLU A 424 0.64 -5.69 37.81
CA GLU A 424 0.59 -4.60 38.79
C GLU A 424 1.17 -3.29 38.24
N VAL A 425 2.21 -3.35 37.40
CA VAL A 425 2.74 -2.17 36.71
C VAL A 425 1.68 -1.57 35.77
N ILE A 426 1.00 -2.40 34.97
CA ILE A 426 -0.10 -1.94 34.09
C ILE A 426 -1.21 -1.27 34.92
N ARG A 427 -1.61 -1.87 36.04
CA ARG A 427 -2.61 -1.28 36.94
C ARG A 427 -2.14 0.07 37.50
N SER A 428 -0.87 0.19 37.89
CA SER A 428 -0.30 1.43 38.39
C SER A 428 -0.32 2.54 37.33
N MET A 429 0.14 2.25 36.11
CA MET A 429 0.13 3.20 34.99
C MET A 429 -1.31 3.64 34.64
N SER A 430 -2.25 2.70 34.62
CA SER A 430 -3.67 2.99 34.40
C SER A 430 -4.28 3.87 35.49
N ARG A 431 -3.96 3.61 36.78
CA ARG A 431 -4.37 4.47 37.89
C ARG A 431 -3.88 5.89 37.69
N GLU A 432 -2.62 6.07 37.31
CA GLU A 432 -2.03 7.37 37.04
C GLU A 432 -2.77 8.11 35.92
N ILE A 433 -2.97 7.49 34.75
CA ILE A 433 -3.73 8.09 33.64
C ILE A 433 -5.13 8.52 34.11
N ARG A 434 -5.82 7.64 34.85
CA ARG A 434 -7.18 7.86 35.34
C ARG A 434 -7.30 8.97 36.39
N THR A 435 -6.20 9.38 37.02
CA THR A 435 -6.21 10.60 37.86
C THR A 435 -6.47 11.87 37.03
N TYR A 436 -6.03 11.89 35.77
CA TYR A 436 -6.17 13.02 34.86
C TYR A 436 -7.41 12.93 33.96
N ALA A 437 -7.76 11.71 33.54
CA ALA A 437 -8.92 11.39 32.70
C ALA A 437 -9.57 10.06 33.14
N PRO A 438 -10.61 10.10 34.00
CA PRO A 438 -11.28 8.89 34.51
C PRO A 438 -11.92 8.00 33.45
N ASP A 439 -12.25 8.58 32.28
CA ASP A 439 -12.84 7.93 31.11
C ASP A 439 -11.79 7.39 30.12
N ALA A 440 -10.49 7.57 30.40
CA ALA A 440 -9.43 7.07 29.54
C ALA A 440 -9.49 5.55 29.35
N ARG A 441 -9.28 5.13 28.10
CA ARG A 441 -9.28 3.71 27.72
C ARG A 441 -7.86 3.17 27.64
N VAL A 442 -7.60 2.07 28.34
CA VAL A 442 -6.31 1.38 28.31
C VAL A 442 -6.45 0.08 27.52
N LEU A 443 -5.48 -0.17 26.65
CA LEU A 443 -5.33 -1.35 25.82
C LEU A 443 -4.21 -2.25 26.36
N THR A 444 -4.51 -3.54 26.46
CA THR A 444 -3.53 -4.58 26.78
C THR A 444 -3.67 -5.72 25.78
N THR A 445 -2.57 -6.10 25.14
CA THR A 445 -2.47 -7.31 24.32
C THR A 445 -2.07 -8.49 25.19
N TYR A 446 -2.58 -9.69 24.93
CA TYR A 446 -2.21 -10.90 25.65
C TYR A 446 -2.45 -12.16 24.82
N TYR A 447 -1.54 -13.12 24.91
CA TYR A 447 -1.69 -14.46 24.32
C TYR A 447 -1.83 -15.57 25.37
N CYS A 448 -1.57 -15.27 26.64
CA CYS A 448 -1.69 -16.20 27.76
C CYS A 448 -2.13 -15.47 29.03
N GLY A 449 -2.62 -16.23 30.02
CA GLY A 449 -2.85 -15.72 31.37
C GLY A 449 -1.56 -15.65 32.19
N PRO A 450 -1.56 -14.98 33.35
CA PRO A 450 -0.37 -14.87 34.18
C PRO A 450 0.11 -16.25 34.65
N SER A 451 1.41 -16.43 34.67
CA SER A 451 2.08 -17.58 35.28
C SER A 451 2.26 -17.30 36.78
N ASP A 452 1.29 -17.67 37.62
CA ASP A 452 1.34 -17.43 39.08
C ASP A 452 0.87 -18.66 39.88
N VAL A 453 0.99 -18.63 41.20
CA VAL A 453 0.68 -19.76 42.11
C VAL A 453 -0.80 -20.17 42.08
N HIS A 454 -1.70 -19.23 41.76
CA HIS A 454 -3.15 -19.45 41.76
C HIS A 454 -3.69 -20.12 40.49
N TYR A 455 -2.97 -20.03 39.37
CA TYR A 455 -3.39 -20.61 38.10
C TYR A 455 -2.20 -21.33 37.45
N ALA A 456 -2.39 -22.58 37.04
CA ALA A 456 -1.31 -23.28 36.33
C ALA A 456 -0.91 -22.48 35.06
N PRO A 457 0.39 -22.20 34.85
CA PRO A 457 0.88 -21.44 33.70
C PRO A 457 0.37 -22.01 32.38
N GLY A 458 -0.07 -21.14 31.46
CA GLY A 458 -0.51 -21.54 30.13
C GLY A 458 -1.85 -22.30 30.08
N THR A 459 -2.63 -22.31 31.16
CA THR A 459 -3.99 -22.84 31.11
C THR A 459 -4.96 -21.88 30.42
N PHE A 460 -5.92 -22.45 29.70
CA PHE A 460 -7.01 -21.66 29.10
C PHE A 460 -7.84 -20.93 30.16
N GLU A 461 -7.99 -21.51 31.36
CA GLU A 461 -8.64 -20.84 32.49
C GLU A 461 -7.93 -19.54 32.88
N ALA A 462 -6.60 -19.56 33.02
CA ALA A 462 -5.83 -18.35 33.32
C ALA A 462 -6.02 -17.27 32.24
N PHE A 463 -6.08 -17.70 30.98
CA PHE A 463 -6.27 -16.83 29.82
C PHE A 463 -7.66 -16.15 29.82
N VAL A 464 -8.74 -16.90 30.05
CA VAL A 464 -10.11 -16.37 30.14
C VAL A 464 -10.27 -15.40 31.31
N LYS A 465 -9.47 -15.56 32.38
CA LYS A 465 -9.53 -14.68 33.56
C LYS A 465 -8.73 -13.38 33.43
N VAL A 466 -7.99 -13.14 32.36
CA VAL A 466 -7.22 -11.90 32.16
C VAL A 466 -8.08 -10.63 32.32
N PRO A 467 -9.31 -10.53 31.74
CA PRO A 467 -10.18 -9.38 31.98
C PRO A 467 -10.48 -9.12 33.46
N ASN A 468 -10.72 -10.17 34.25
CA ASN A 468 -10.95 -10.04 35.69
C ASN A 468 -9.74 -9.50 36.44
N LEU A 469 -8.53 -9.91 36.04
CA LEU A 469 -7.29 -9.52 36.70
C LEU A 469 -6.92 -8.07 36.41
N LEU A 470 -7.22 -7.57 35.22
CA LEU A 470 -6.90 -6.19 34.83
C LEU A 470 -8.04 -5.21 35.10
N ARG A 471 -9.24 -5.67 35.47
CA ARG A 471 -10.34 -4.77 35.86
C ARG A 471 -10.02 -3.97 37.13
N PRO A 472 -10.41 -2.69 37.23
CA PRO A 472 -11.04 -1.82 36.21
C PRO A 472 -10.02 -1.06 35.32
N HIS A 473 -8.77 -1.47 35.35
CA HIS A 473 -7.64 -0.74 34.80
C HIS A 473 -7.45 -0.88 33.28
N THR A 474 -8.04 -1.90 32.65
CA THR A 474 -8.03 -2.10 31.19
C THR A 474 -9.45 -2.13 30.64
N GLN A 475 -9.68 -1.49 29.49
CA GLN A 475 -10.98 -1.44 28.79
C GLN A 475 -10.92 -2.25 27.51
N ILE A 476 -9.75 -2.28 26.90
CA ILE A 476 -9.55 -2.88 25.60
C ILE A 476 -8.65 -4.09 25.76
N PHE A 477 -9.24 -5.27 25.56
CA PHE A 477 -8.55 -6.55 25.63
C PHE A 477 -8.26 -7.03 24.23
N CYS A 478 -7.00 -7.13 23.85
CA CYS A 478 -6.60 -7.56 22.51
C CYS A 478 -5.92 -8.93 22.58
N THR A 479 -6.41 -9.92 21.86
CA THR A 479 -5.82 -11.26 21.85
C THR A 479 -5.74 -11.85 20.46
N SER A 480 -4.81 -12.77 20.27
CA SER A 480 -4.50 -13.34 18.95
C SER A 480 -5.47 -14.43 18.52
N GLU A 481 -5.90 -14.39 17.25
CA GLU A 481 -6.69 -15.48 16.63
C GLU A 481 -5.99 -16.84 16.77
N TRP A 482 -4.65 -16.87 16.83
CA TRP A 482 -3.89 -18.10 17.03
C TRP A 482 -4.23 -18.81 18.35
N VAL A 483 -4.56 -18.05 19.40
CA VAL A 483 -4.94 -18.61 20.70
C VAL A 483 -6.34 -19.21 20.64
N LEU A 484 -7.21 -18.64 19.81
CA LEU A 484 -8.59 -19.08 19.62
C LEU A 484 -8.67 -20.28 18.68
N GLY A 485 -7.80 -20.37 17.66
CA GLY A 485 -7.73 -21.52 16.76
C GLY A 485 -9.07 -21.83 16.07
N ALA A 486 -9.82 -20.80 15.68
CA ALA A 486 -11.18 -20.89 15.13
C ALA A 486 -12.21 -21.59 16.04
N ARG A 487 -11.97 -21.65 17.35
CA ARG A 487 -12.90 -22.20 18.35
C ARG A 487 -13.86 -21.12 18.84
N GLU A 488 -15.06 -21.09 18.28
CA GLU A 488 -16.12 -20.15 18.67
C GLU A 488 -16.55 -20.28 20.15
N ASP A 489 -16.42 -21.46 20.75
CA ASP A 489 -16.72 -21.68 22.17
C ASP A 489 -15.78 -20.88 23.09
N LEU A 490 -14.49 -20.83 22.76
CA LEU A 490 -13.50 -20.06 23.52
C LEU A 490 -13.77 -18.55 23.43
N VAL A 491 -14.23 -18.07 22.26
CA VAL A 491 -14.65 -16.68 22.07
C VAL A 491 -15.84 -16.34 22.96
N LYS A 492 -16.81 -17.25 23.08
CA LYS A 492 -17.97 -17.06 23.96
C LYS A 492 -17.55 -16.99 25.43
N ASP A 493 -16.63 -17.84 25.86
CA ASP A 493 -16.12 -17.84 27.23
C ASP A 493 -15.42 -16.52 27.59
N ILE A 494 -14.58 -15.98 26.69
CA ILE A 494 -13.93 -14.68 26.88
C ILE A 494 -14.97 -13.56 26.90
N THR A 495 -15.90 -13.57 25.95
CA THR A 495 -16.94 -12.53 25.82
C THR A 495 -17.86 -12.51 27.05
N ALA A 496 -18.12 -13.68 27.66
CA ALA A 496 -18.92 -13.78 28.88
C ALA A 496 -18.24 -13.16 30.12
N GLU A 497 -16.91 -13.03 30.12
CA GLU A 497 -16.15 -12.38 31.21
C GLU A 497 -16.07 -10.86 31.06
N LEU A 498 -16.41 -10.32 29.88
CA LEU A 498 -16.38 -8.89 29.59
C LEU A 498 -17.64 -8.17 30.06
N ARG A 499 -17.46 -6.97 30.60
CA ARG A 499 -18.55 -6.12 31.11
C ARG A 499 -18.75 -4.92 30.22
N SER A 500 -19.62 -5.07 29.22
CA SER A 500 -19.94 -4.01 28.25
C SER A 500 -20.44 -2.72 28.91
N GLU A 501 -21.12 -2.82 30.05
CA GLU A 501 -21.59 -1.70 30.86
C GLU A 501 -20.46 -0.82 31.44
N ASN A 502 -19.24 -1.38 31.55
CA ASN A 502 -18.04 -0.67 31.99
C ASN A 502 -17.21 -0.14 30.81
N GLY A 503 -17.71 -0.27 29.57
CA GLY A 503 -16.97 0.06 28.35
C GLY A 503 -15.85 -0.93 28.02
N GLU A 504 -15.95 -2.17 28.51
CA GLU A 504 -15.00 -3.24 28.18
C GLU A 504 -15.31 -3.84 26.80
N GLU A 505 -14.27 -4.02 25.98
CA GLU A 505 -14.36 -4.60 24.64
C GLU A 505 -13.21 -5.58 24.36
N CYS A 506 -13.50 -6.60 23.55
CA CYS A 506 -12.49 -7.51 23.00
C CYS A 506 -12.12 -7.08 21.58
N ARG A 507 -10.83 -7.16 21.25
CA ARG A 507 -10.28 -6.96 19.91
C ARG A 507 -9.49 -8.19 19.49
N ASN A 508 -9.51 -8.48 18.19
CA ASN A 508 -8.66 -9.52 17.62
C ASN A 508 -7.32 -8.91 17.18
N GLY A 509 -6.22 -9.39 17.75
CA GLY A 509 -4.87 -8.96 17.44
C GLY A 509 -4.19 -9.94 16.50
N GLY A 510 -3.27 -9.46 15.68
CA GLY A 510 -2.38 -10.31 14.90
C GLY A 510 -1.02 -9.64 14.75
N HIS A 511 0.06 -10.38 14.93
CA HIS A 511 1.34 -9.94 14.38
C HIS A 511 1.37 -10.36 12.91
N MET A 512 1.44 -9.38 12.01
CA MET A 512 1.60 -9.65 10.58
C MET A 512 2.80 -8.86 10.08
N SER A 513 3.94 -9.52 9.97
CA SER A 513 5.09 -8.95 9.27
C SER A 513 4.72 -8.76 7.80
N VAL A 514 4.43 -7.51 7.40
CA VAL A 514 4.17 -7.15 6.01
C VAL A 514 5.52 -6.87 5.34
N TRP A 515 5.91 -7.77 4.45
CA TRP A 515 7.20 -7.76 3.79
C TRP A 515 7.31 -6.70 2.69
N ALA A 516 6.20 -6.07 2.29
CA ALA A 516 6.13 -5.06 1.25
C ALA A 516 7.03 -3.83 1.48
N LEU A 517 7.51 -3.62 2.72
CA LEU A 517 8.47 -2.58 3.09
C LEU A 517 9.62 -3.06 4.00
N LEU A 518 9.73 -4.36 4.29
CA LEU A 518 10.58 -4.89 5.39
C LEU A 518 10.30 -4.22 6.75
N ILE A 519 9.08 -3.72 6.96
CA ILE A 519 8.64 -3.14 8.23
C ILE A 519 7.92 -4.24 9.03
N PRO A 520 8.34 -4.56 10.27
CA PRO A 520 7.52 -5.35 11.18
C PRO A 520 6.29 -4.51 11.50
N ILE A 521 5.16 -4.95 10.96
CA ILE A 521 3.85 -4.36 11.22
C ILE A 521 3.17 -5.25 12.28
N GLN A 522 2.63 -4.66 13.33
CA GLN A 522 1.68 -5.35 14.21
C GLN A 522 0.28 -4.92 13.79
N ILE A 523 -0.56 -5.87 13.38
CA ILE A 523 -1.92 -5.57 12.94
C ILE A 523 -2.88 -5.87 14.08
N CYS A 524 -3.40 -4.85 14.73
CA CYS A 524 -4.56 -5.00 15.61
C CYS A 524 -5.83 -4.69 14.79
N THR A 525 -6.40 -5.70 14.16
CA THR A 525 -7.71 -5.59 13.50
C THR A 525 -8.81 -5.47 14.55
N LEU A 526 -9.46 -4.30 14.71
CA LEU A 526 -10.69 -4.31 15.52
C LEU A 526 -11.82 -4.96 14.73
N GLY A 527 -11.93 -6.27 14.86
CA GLY A 527 -13.21 -6.94 14.73
C GLY A 527 -13.95 -6.82 16.05
N CYS A 528 -14.99 -6.00 16.12
CA CYS A 528 -16.06 -6.30 17.06
C CYS A 528 -16.66 -7.64 16.62
N VAL A 529 -16.77 -8.61 17.52
CA VAL A 529 -17.73 -9.71 17.36
C VAL A 529 -19.12 -9.08 17.58
N ALA A 530 -19.57 -8.31 16.58
CA ALA A 530 -20.94 -7.82 16.55
C ALA A 530 -21.81 -9.01 16.15
N HIS A 531 -22.53 -9.55 17.14
CA HIS A 531 -23.67 -10.40 16.84
C HIS A 531 -24.62 -9.62 15.94
N ASN A 532 -24.84 -10.13 14.73
CA ASN A 532 -26.03 -9.83 13.95
C ASN A 532 -27.25 -10.15 14.82
N ILE A 533 -27.82 -9.11 15.43
CA ILE A 533 -29.27 -8.92 15.42
C ILE A 533 -29.49 -8.35 14.01
N VAL A 534 -30.15 -9.05 13.09
CA VAL A 534 -31.61 -9.01 12.89
C VAL A 534 -32.01 -10.28 12.11
N PRO A 535 -33.25 -10.80 12.19
CA PRO A 535 -33.82 -11.56 11.08
C PRO A 535 -33.93 -10.72 9.80
#